data_AF-A0AAP6AZI1-F1
#
_entry.id   AF-A0AAP6AZI1-F1
#
_cell.length_a   1.000
_cell.length_b   1.000
_cell.length_c   1.000
_cell.angle_alpha   90.00
_cell.angle_beta   90.00
_cell.angle_gamma   90.00
#
_symmetry.space_group_name_H-M   'P 1'
#
loop_
_entity.id
_entity.type
_entity.pdbx_description
1 polymer ?
#
loop_
_entity_poly.entity_id
_entity_poly.type
_entity_poly.pdbx_seq_one_letter_code
_entity_poly.pdbx_strand_id
1 'polypeptide(L)'
;MKKYEYMSCFVRDVAAFRSNFESEELLKPLFNHDKGDTVEFVISVPEKRVEDYGDIVRKEFVDIIQSHVMTINNKLWKKYVKQAMTGATLYIGFDINTGEMVDPEDERDTILKSSRQEFVRTTTFDSFQPYYYVERLYSGAKEIGNINGFNVWFNKRGFYFYWNEETEFLIESWLTFPAYPYGWFK
;
A
#
# COMPACT_ATOMS: atom_id res chain seq x y z
N MET A 1 -28.24 -4.84 19.03
CA MET A 1 -27.13 -5.11 18.10
C MET A 1 -27.68 -6.03 17.00
N LYS A 2 -27.84 -5.54 15.76
CA LYS A 2 -28.31 -6.39 14.66
C LYS A 2 -27.12 -7.23 14.17
N LYS A 3 -27.31 -8.55 14.11
CA LYS A 3 -26.34 -9.50 13.56
C LYS A 3 -26.57 -9.54 12.05
N TYR A 4 -25.57 -9.15 11.26
CA TYR A 4 -25.63 -9.26 9.80
C TYR A 4 -25.04 -10.62 9.40
N GLU A 5 -25.78 -11.37 8.59
CA GLU A 5 -25.29 -12.60 7.96
C GLU A 5 -24.78 -12.23 6.56
N TYR A 6 -23.49 -12.43 6.31
CA TYR A 6 -22.87 -12.14 5.02
C TYR A 6 -22.93 -13.40 4.14
N MET A 7 -23.32 -13.23 2.87
CA MET A 7 -23.30 -14.28 1.86
C MET A 7 -22.37 -13.85 0.72
N SER A 8 -21.37 -14.67 0.43
CA SER A 8 -20.48 -14.46 -0.71
C SER A 8 -21.06 -15.17 -1.94
N CYS A 9 -21.37 -14.43 -3.00
CA CYS A 9 -21.91 -14.96 -4.25
C CYS A 9 -20.92 -14.78 -5.40
N PHE A 10 -20.75 -15.83 -6.24
CA PHE A 10 -19.92 -15.75 -7.44
C PHE A 10 -20.73 -15.20 -8.61
N VAL A 11 -20.31 -14.06 -9.16
CA VAL A 11 -20.90 -13.50 -10.38
C VAL A 11 -20.40 -14.28 -11.59
N ARG A 12 -21.31 -15.00 -12.26
CA ARG A 12 -20.97 -15.80 -13.45
C ARG A 12 -20.86 -14.98 -14.73
N ASP A 13 -21.64 -13.90 -14.85
CA ASP A 13 -21.63 -12.99 -16.00
C ASP A 13 -21.35 -11.56 -15.53
N VAL A 14 -20.07 -11.18 -15.61
CA VAL A 14 -19.58 -9.88 -15.16
C VAL A 14 -20.07 -8.75 -16.06
N ALA A 15 -20.29 -9.01 -17.36
CA ALA A 15 -20.72 -7.99 -18.31
C ALA A 15 -22.19 -7.62 -18.07
N ALA A 16 -23.06 -8.63 -17.92
CA ALA A 16 -24.46 -8.43 -17.56
C ALA A 16 -24.56 -7.75 -16.18
N PHE A 17 -23.78 -8.17 -15.20
CA PHE A 17 -23.77 -7.55 -13.88
C PHE A 17 -23.40 -6.06 -13.93
N ARG A 18 -22.33 -5.69 -14.64
CA ARG A 18 -21.92 -4.27 -14.79
C ARG A 18 -22.97 -3.40 -15.45
N SER A 19 -23.67 -3.92 -16.46
CA SER A 19 -24.72 -3.17 -17.15
C SER A 19 -25.93 -2.86 -16.27
N ASN A 20 -26.10 -3.58 -15.15
CA ASN A 20 -27.25 -3.49 -14.26
C ASN A 20 -26.89 -3.01 -12.83
N PHE A 21 -25.63 -2.66 -12.57
CA PHE A 21 -25.08 -2.40 -11.22
C PHE A 21 -25.83 -1.34 -10.40
N GLU A 22 -26.53 -0.41 -11.05
CA GLU A 22 -27.29 0.67 -10.40
C GLU A 22 -28.80 0.43 -10.39
N SER A 23 -29.27 -0.70 -10.93
CA SER A 23 -30.69 -1.05 -10.98
C SER A 23 -30.98 -2.21 -10.03
N GLU A 24 -31.43 -1.87 -8.82
CA GLU A 24 -31.78 -2.85 -7.79
C GLU A 24 -32.78 -3.90 -8.30
N GLU A 25 -33.79 -3.47 -9.06
CA GLU A 25 -34.80 -4.35 -9.68
C GLU A 25 -34.18 -5.37 -10.65
N LEU A 26 -33.10 -5.02 -11.33
CA LEU A 26 -32.40 -5.91 -12.26
C LEU A 26 -31.33 -6.76 -11.55
N LEU A 27 -30.83 -6.32 -10.40
CA LEU A 27 -29.88 -7.08 -9.57
C LEU A 27 -30.56 -8.13 -8.68
N LYS A 28 -31.78 -7.87 -8.20
CA LYS A 28 -32.53 -8.78 -7.31
C LYS A 28 -32.53 -10.24 -7.79
N PRO A 29 -32.86 -10.58 -9.06
CA PRO A 29 -32.88 -11.97 -9.51
C PRO A 29 -31.49 -12.65 -9.54
N LEU A 30 -30.41 -11.86 -9.61
CA LEU A 30 -29.04 -12.39 -9.69
C LEU A 30 -28.50 -12.85 -8.33
N PHE A 31 -29.07 -12.35 -7.23
CA PHE A 31 -28.58 -12.57 -5.87
C PHE A 31 -29.64 -13.07 -4.89
N ASN A 32 -30.93 -12.95 -5.22
CA ASN A 32 -32.03 -13.45 -4.39
C ASN A 32 -32.34 -14.91 -4.74
N HIS A 33 -32.04 -15.81 -3.81
CA HIS A 33 -32.33 -17.25 -3.90
C HIS A 33 -33.63 -17.62 -3.18
N ASP A 34 -34.70 -16.83 -3.33
CA ASP A 34 -35.98 -16.96 -2.61
C ASP A 34 -35.85 -16.93 -1.07
N LYS A 35 -34.87 -16.17 -0.54
CA LYS A 35 -34.58 -16.11 0.90
C LYS A 35 -35.15 -14.87 1.61
N GLY A 36 -35.97 -14.06 0.93
CA GLY A 36 -36.63 -12.88 1.49
C GLY A 36 -36.12 -11.56 0.91
N ASP A 37 -36.48 -10.44 1.57
CA ASP A 37 -36.12 -9.09 1.13
C ASP A 37 -34.64 -8.77 1.38
N THR A 38 -33.98 -8.19 0.39
CA THR A 38 -32.59 -7.73 0.48
C THR A 38 -32.54 -6.32 1.08
N VAL A 39 -31.74 -6.12 2.13
CA VAL A 39 -31.61 -4.82 2.82
C VAL A 39 -30.46 -3.99 2.24
N GLU A 40 -29.39 -4.64 1.76
CA GLU A 40 -28.20 -3.97 1.20
C GLU A 40 -27.42 -4.95 0.30
N PHE A 41 -26.81 -4.46 -0.78
CA PHE A 41 -25.87 -5.22 -1.61
C PHE A 41 -24.44 -4.73 -1.34
N VAL A 42 -23.59 -5.61 -0.82
CA VAL A 42 -22.14 -5.35 -0.73
C VAL A 42 -21.46 -6.14 -1.83
N ILE A 43 -21.03 -5.45 -2.88
CA ILE A 43 -20.28 -6.06 -3.98
C ILE A 43 -18.81 -5.70 -3.84
N SER A 44 -18.01 -6.69 -3.49
CA SER A 44 -16.55 -6.64 -3.63
C SER A 44 -16.19 -7.12 -5.03
N VAL A 45 -15.86 -6.19 -5.93
CA VAL A 45 -15.22 -6.55 -7.20
C VAL A 45 -13.78 -6.91 -6.86
N PRO A 46 -13.21 -8.03 -7.34
CA PRO A 46 -11.77 -8.19 -7.28
C PRO A 46 -11.19 -6.98 -8.00
N GLU A 47 -10.49 -6.13 -7.24
CA GLU A 47 -9.62 -5.10 -7.76
C GLU A 47 -8.90 -5.73 -8.95
N LYS A 48 -8.93 -5.06 -10.12
CA LYS A 48 -8.21 -5.54 -11.31
C LYS A 48 -6.87 -6.03 -10.78
N ARG A 49 -6.65 -7.34 -10.80
CA ARG A 49 -5.35 -7.88 -10.45
C ARG A 49 -4.47 -7.46 -11.59
N VAL A 50 -3.82 -6.33 -11.37
CA VAL A 50 -2.73 -5.82 -12.16
C VAL A 50 -1.53 -6.73 -11.87
N GLU A 51 -1.70 -8.05 -11.97
CA GLU A 51 -0.65 -9.02 -11.59
C GLU A 51 0.59 -8.82 -12.46
N ASP A 52 0.43 -8.38 -13.72
CA ASP A 52 1.58 -8.03 -14.57
C ASP A 52 2.10 -6.60 -14.36
N TYR A 53 1.22 -5.59 -14.28
CA TYR A 53 1.67 -4.18 -14.22
C TYR A 53 2.06 -3.74 -12.80
N GLY A 54 1.46 -4.30 -11.73
CA GLY A 54 1.87 -4.09 -10.34
C GLY A 54 3.25 -4.68 -10.09
N ASP A 55 3.51 -5.88 -10.61
CA ASP A 55 4.81 -6.53 -10.47
C ASP A 55 5.91 -5.81 -11.28
N ILE A 56 5.60 -5.35 -12.50
CA ILE A 56 6.54 -4.53 -13.30
C ILE A 56 6.84 -3.21 -12.60
N VAL A 57 5.81 -2.45 -12.20
CA VAL A 57 5.99 -1.15 -11.53
C VAL A 57 6.72 -1.33 -10.20
N ARG A 58 6.38 -2.36 -9.41
CA ARG A 58 7.08 -2.67 -8.15
C ARG A 58 8.55 -2.98 -8.38
N LYS A 59 8.86 -3.81 -9.39
CA LYS A 59 10.24 -4.15 -9.72
C LYS A 59 11.04 -2.90 -10.11
N GLU A 60 10.53 -2.09 -11.03
CA GLU A 60 11.20 -0.86 -11.46
C GLU A 60 11.36 0.14 -10.31
N PHE A 61 10.34 0.27 -9.46
CA PHE A 61 10.41 1.10 -8.26
C PHE A 61 11.53 0.62 -7.33
N VAL A 62 11.60 -0.68 -7.04
CA VAL A 62 12.65 -1.29 -6.22
C VAL A 62 14.04 -1.03 -6.83
N ASP A 63 14.20 -1.23 -8.14
CA ASP A 63 15.49 -1.02 -8.82
C ASP A 63 15.97 0.45 -8.71
N ILE A 64 15.04 1.40 -8.84
CA ILE A 64 15.31 2.84 -8.69
C ILE A 64 15.73 3.18 -7.25
N ILE A 65 14.96 2.74 -6.24
CA ILE A 65 15.27 3.09 -4.84
C ILE A 65 16.52 2.37 -4.32
N GLN A 66 16.81 1.16 -4.80
CA GLN A 66 18.04 0.43 -4.49
C GLN A 66 19.26 1.16 -5.07
N SER A 67 19.14 1.74 -6.26
CA SER A 67 20.20 2.57 -6.83
C SER A 67 20.36 3.89 -6.04
N HIS A 68 19.25 4.55 -5.73
CA HIS A 68 19.28 5.83 -5.03
C HIS A 68 19.79 5.72 -3.58
N VAL A 69 19.40 4.69 -2.82
CA VAL A 69 19.79 4.56 -1.39
C VAL A 69 21.30 4.45 -1.19
N MET A 70 22.03 3.98 -2.19
CA MET A 70 23.49 3.93 -2.17
C MET A 70 24.14 5.32 -2.29
N THR A 71 23.43 6.30 -2.85
CA THR A 71 23.89 7.69 -2.97
C THR A 71 23.65 8.52 -1.69
N ILE A 72 22.83 8.00 -0.77
CA ILE A 72 22.54 8.66 0.51
C ILE A 72 23.81 8.69 1.38
N ASN A 73 24.24 9.88 1.78
CA ASN A 73 25.43 10.00 2.62
C ASN A 73 25.22 9.40 4.03
N ASN A 74 26.33 9.01 4.67
CA ASN A 74 26.31 8.35 5.97
C ASN A 74 25.71 9.22 7.10
N LYS A 75 25.80 10.55 7.01
CA LYS A 75 25.21 11.44 8.02
C LYS A 75 23.69 11.37 7.98
N LEU A 76 23.10 11.34 6.78
CA LEU A 76 21.66 11.21 6.61
C LEU A 76 21.19 9.79 6.95
N TRP A 77 21.92 8.76 6.51
CA TRP A 77 21.63 7.37 6.88
C TRP A 77 21.57 7.16 8.40
N LYS A 78 22.54 7.71 9.15
CA LYS A 78 22.55 7.65 10.62
C LYS A 78 21.30 8.27 11.27
N LYS A 79 20.67 9.27 10.63
CA LYS A 79 19.40 9.82 11.13
C LYS A 79 18.28 8.81 10.96
N TYR A 80 18.19 8.16 9.81
CA TYR A 80 17.18 7.13 9.56
C TYR A 80 17.31 5.95 10.52
N VAL A 81 18.54 5.47 10.74
CA VAL A 81 18.83 4.46 11.77
C VAL A 81 18.34 4.93 13.14
N LYS A 82 18.67 6.15 13.57
CA LYS A 82 18.17 6.67 14.85
C LYS A 82 16.64 6.67 14.91
N GLN A 83 15.97 7.12 13.84
CA GLN A 83 14.51 7.14 13.79
C GLN A 83 13.90 5.74 13.82
N ALA A 84 14.46 4.78 13.08
CA ALA A 84 14.02 3.39 13.12
C ALA A 84 14.14 2.78 14.51
N MET A 85 15.19 3.11 15.26
CA MET A 85 15.42 2.57 16.60
C MET A 85 14.59 3.24 17.69
N THR A 86 14.26 4.55 17.57
CA THR A 86 13.67 5.32 18.68
C THR A 86 12.36 6.02 18.36
N GLY A 87 11.92 5.97 17.10
CA GLY A 87 10.72 6.64 16.64
C GLY A 87 9.45 5.88 17.00
N ALA A 88 8.33 6.61 16.97
CA ALA A 88 7.01 6.03 17.17
C ALA A 88 6.73 4.95 16.11
N THR A 89 6.30 3.80 16.58
CA THR A 89 6.12 2.58 15.81
C THR A 89 4.88 2.65 14.92
N LEU A 90 5.01 2.21 13.66
CA LEU A 90 3.88 1.94 12.77
C LEU A 90 3.13 0.70 13.26
N TYR A 91 1.80 0.70 13.20
CA TYR A 91 1.02 -0.51 13.47
C TYR A 91 1.12 -1.46 12.27
N ILE A 92 1.71 -2.66 12.44
CA ILE A 92 2.04 -3.58 11.33
C ILE A 92 0.99 -4.72 11.16
N GLY A 93 -0.06 -4.76 11.99
CA GLY A 93 -1.13 -5.76 11.85
C GLY A 93 -0.77 -7.12 12.44
N PHE A 94 -1.20 -8.22 11.80
CA PHE A 94 -1.02 -9.60 12.28
C PHE A 94 -0.55 -10.52 11.16
N ASP A 95 0.25 -11.54 11.51
CA ASP A 95 0.69 -12.59 10.60
C ASP A 95 -0.51 -13.48 10.25
N ILE A 96 -0.79 -13.64 8.95
CA ILE A 96 -1.97 -14.36 8.47
C ILE A 96 -1.86 -15.89 8.61
N ASN A 97 -0.65 -16.43 8.73
CA ASN A 97 -0.40 -17.86 8.88
C ASN A 97 -0.43 -18.27 10.34
N THR A 98 0.13 -17.45 11.24
CA THR A 98 0.16 -17.75 12.68
C THR A 98 -1.02 -17.13 13.43
N GLY A 99 -1.63 -16.07 12.89
CA GLY A 99 -2.66 -15.28 13.57
C GLY A 99 -2.11 -14.39 14.68
N GLU A 100 -0.78 -14.32 14.86
CA GLU A 100 -0.14 -13.53 15.91
C GLU A 100 0.03 -12.07 15.47
N MET A 101 -0.08 -11.13 16.41
CA MET A 101 0.30 -9.75 16.12
C MET A 101 1.80 -9.72 15.83
N VAL A 102 2.19 -9.10 14.72
CA VAL A 102 3.60 -8.81 14.45
C VAL A 102 4.02 -7.76 15.45
N ASP A 103 5.00 -8.06 16.30
CA ASP A 103 5.64 -7.04 17.14
C ASP A 103 6.61 -6.23 16.27
N PRO A 104 6.29 -4.97 15.95
CA PRO A 104 7.17 -4.16 15.13
C PRO A 104 8.54 -3.92 15.81
N GLU A 105 8.62 -4.05 17.13
CA GLU A 105 9.86 -3.84 17.85
C GLU A 105 10.94 -4.85 17.42
N ASP A 106 10.55 -6.05 16.98
CA ASP A 106 11.45 -7.08 16.47
C ASP A 106 12.11 -6.68 15.14
N GLU A 107 11.52 -5.74 14.39
CA GLU A 107 11.99 -5.29 13.08
C GLU A 107 12.94 -4.08 13.15
N ARG A 108 13.15 -3.50 14.34
CA ARG A 108 13.92 -2.23 14.47
C ARG A 108 15.36 -2.36 14.02
N ASP A 109 15.99 -3.51 14.26
CA ASP A 109 17.39 -3.71 13.94
C ASP A 109 17.65 -4.21 12.52
N THR A 110 16.60 -4.46 11.72
CA THR A 110 16.70 -4.86 10.31
C THR A 110 17.50 -3.84 9.50
N ILE A 111 17.39 -2.53 9.82
CA ILE A 111 18.18 -1.46 9.18
C ILE A 111 19.69 -1.55 9.45
N LEU A 112 20.09 -2.23 10.53
CA LEU A 112 21.49 -2.47 10.90
C LEU A 112 22.01 -3.80 10.33
N LYS A 113 21.14 -4.81 10.23
CA LYS A 113 21.50 -6.17 9.79
C LYS A 113 21.58 -6.31 8.27
N SER A 114 20.73 -5.58 7.54
CA SER A 114 20.61 -5.67 6.08
C SER A 114 21.51 -4.67 5.36
N SER A 115 21.89 -4.99 4.11
CA SER A 115 22.43 -3.96 3.21
C SER A 115 21.37 -2.88 2.96
N ARG A 116 21.77 -1.67 2.57
CA ARG A 116 20.79 -0.59 2.31
C ARG A 116 19.82 -0.95 1.19
N GLN A 117 20.30 -1.64 0.16
CA GLN A 117 19.50 -2.11 -0.97
C GLN A 117 18.51 -3.18 -0.53
N GLU A 118 18.94 -4.11 0.32
CA GLU A 118 18.07 -5.14 0.84
C GLU A 118 17.01 -4.55 1.77
N PHE A 119 17.41 -3.61 2.63
CA PHE A 119 16.50 -2.92 3.53
C PHE A 119 15.36 -2.22 2.78
N VAL A 120 15.65 -1.41 1.76
CA VAL A 120 14.59 -0.72 1.01
C VAL A 120 13.69 -1.68 0.25
N ARG A 121 14.24 -2.82 -0.22
CA ARG A 121 13.47 -3.87 -0.89
C ARG A 121 12.46 -4.52 0.04
N THR A 122 12.87 -4.84 1.27
CA THR A 122 12.01 -5.52 2.25
C THR A 122 11.02 -4.58 2.93
N THR A 123 11.31 -3.28 2.98
CA THR A 123 10.40 -2.26 3.53
C THR A 123 9.56 -1.55 2.47
N THR A 124 9.35 -2.19 1.32
CA THR A 124 8.48 -1.67 0.25
C THR A 124 7.07 -2.24 0.40
N PHE A 125 6.08 -1.35 0.41
CA PHE A 125 4.67 -1.67 0.54
C PHE A 125 3.88 -1.01 -0.59
N ASP A 126 2.85 -1.69 -1.05
CA ASP A 126 1.90 -1.18 -2.04
C ASP A 126 0.51 -1.04 -1.41
N SER A 127 -0.23 -0.06 -1.88
CA SER A 127 -1.62 0.20 -1.47
C SER A 127 -2.33 1.06 -2.51
N PHE A 128 -3.63 1.30 -2.30
CA PHE A 128 -4.40 2.28 -3.06
C PHE A 128 -4.69 3.46 -2.14
N GLN A 129 -4.23 4.65 -2.51
CA GLN A 129 -4.34 5.85 -1.68
C GLN A 129 -4.88 7.04 -2.50
N PRO A 130 -5.85 7.78 -1.95
CA PRO A 130 -6.40 8.97 -2.60
C PRO A 130 -5.43 10.16 -2.53
N TYR A 131 -5.66 11.16 -3.38
CA TYR A 131 -4.79 12.35 -3.48
C TYR A 131 -4.49 13.03 -2.14
N TYR A 132 -5.48 13.18 -1.25
CA TYR A 132 -5.27 13.84 0.06
C TYR A 132 -4.25 13.10 0.96
N TYR A 133 -4.05 11.79 0.76
CA TYR A 133 -3.01 11.04 1.47
C TYR A 133 -1.63 11.36 0.89
N VAL A 134 -1.53 11.50 -0.43
CA VAL A 134 -0.27 11.61 -1.19
C VAL A 134 0.21 13.05 -1.28
N GLU A 135 -0.69 14.05 -1.29
CA GLU A 135 -0.33 15.47 -1.44
C GLU A 135 0.73 15.92 -0.41
N ARG A 136 0.61 15.44 0.83
CA ARG A 136 1.55 15.71 1.93
C ARG A 136 2.92 15.07 1.73
N LEU A 137 3.03 14.02 0.92
CA LEU A 137 4.28 13.31 0.66
C LEU A 137 5.21 14.12 -0.25
N TYR A 138 4.65 14.95 -1.14
CA TYR A 138 5.40 15.79 -2.07
C TYR A 138 6.20 16.90 -1.39
N SER A 139 5.82 17.33 -0.18
CA SER A 139 6.50 18.42 0.51
C SER A 139 7.97 18.08 0.80
N GLY A 140 8.89 18.72 0.08
CA GLY A 140 10.33 18.47 0.17
C GLY A 140 10.82 17.21 -0.53
N ALA A 141 9.96 16.56 -1.32
CA ALA A 141 10.32 15.43 -2.16
C ALA A 141 11.16 15.87 -3.37
N LYS A 142 12.00 14.96 -3.86
CA LYS A 142 12.82 15.13 -5.05
C LYS A 142 12.60 13.96 -5.98
N GLU A 143 12.47 14.24 -7.27
CA GLU A 143 12.39 13.20 -8.29
C GLU A 143 13.72 12.45 -8.36
N ILE A 144 13.64 11.12 -8.43
CA ILE A 144 14.78 10.21 -8.52
C ILE A 144 14.66 9.20 -9.67
N GLY A 145 13.54 9.22 -10.38
CA GLY A 145 13.25 8.34 -11.51
C GLY A 145 11.83 8.52 -12.01
N ASN A 146 11.48 7.77 -13.05
CA ASN A 146 10.16 7.77 -13.68
C ASN A 146 9.82 6.35 -14.12
N ILE A 147 8.55 5.95 -13.99
CA ILE A 147 8.00 4.67 -14.41
C ILE A 147 6.71 4.99 -15.18
N ASN A 148 6.64 4.61 -16.45
CA ASN A 148 5.44 4.78 -17.29
C ASN A 148 4.83 6.20 -17.26
N GLY A 149 5.67 7.24 -17.19
CA GLY A 149 5.22 8.65 -17.15
C GLY A 149 4.96 9.19 -15.75
N PHE A 150 4.98 8.36 -14.71
CA PHE A 150 4.81 8.78 -13.31
C PHE A 150 6.14 8.80 -12.56
N ASN A 151 6.34 9.84 -11.76
CA ASN A 151 7.60 10.06 -11.07
C ASN A 151 7.78 9.20 -9.83
N VAL A 152 9.03 8.78 -9.60
CA VAL A 152 9.49 8.16 -8.36
C VAL A 152 10.18 9.24 -7.53
N TRP A 153 9.77 9.35 -6.27
CA TRP A 153 10.16 10.43 -5.38
C TRP A 153 10.96 9.93 -4.19
N PHE A 154 11.94 10.72 -3.78
CA PHE A 154 12.63 10.60 -2.50
C PHE A 154 12.33 11.80 -1.62
N ASN A 155 11.89 11.54 -0.39
CA ASN A 155 11.76 12.55 0.64
C ASN A 155 12.83 12.36 1.73
N LYS A 156 13.58 13.43 2.03
CA LYS A 156 14.60 13.43 3.09
C LYS A 156 14.03 13.20 4.50
N ARG A 157 12.70 13.22 4.65
CA ARG A 157 11.99 12.76 5.84
C ARG A 157 12.15 11.26 6.08
N GLY A 158 12.61 10.49 5.08
CA GLY A 158 12.99 9.10 5.22
C GLY A 158 12.05 8.14 4.51
N PHE A 159 11.57 8.47 3.33
CA PHE A 159 10.74 7.57 2.53
C PHE A 159 10.88 7.83 1.03
N TYR A 160 10.53 6.81 0.25
CA TYR A 160 10.32 6.85 -1.18
C TYR A 160 8.85 6.65 -1.49
N PHE A 161 8.38 7.20 -2.59
CA PHE A 161 7.04 6.88 -3.08
C PHE A 161 6.90 7.04 -4.59
N TYR A 162 6.00 6.26 -5.17
CA TYR A 162 5.47 6.35 -6.51
C TYR A 162 3.97 6.38 -6.39
N TRP A 163 3.28 7.26 -7.12
CA TRP A 163 1.83 7.30 -7.12
C TRP A 163 1.31 7.52 -8.54
N ASN A 164 0.41 6.63 -8.97
CA ASN A 164 -0.32 6.79 -10.21
C ASN A 164 -1.66 7.47 -9.90
N GLU A 165 -1.82 8.71 -10.36
CA GLU A 165 -3.03 9.51 -10.08
C GLU A 165 -4.30 8.98 -10.78
N GLU A 166 -4.15 8.18 -11.84
CA GLU A 166 -5.27 7.60 -12.58
C GLU A 166 -5.84 6.36 -11.88
N THR A 167 -4.99 5.59 -11.18
CA THR A 167 -5.37 4.33 -10.54
C THR A 167 -5.34 4.38 -9.02
N GLU A 168 -4.87 5.49 -8.44
CA GLU A 168 -4.58 5.66 -7.02
C GLU A 168 -3.55 4.67 -6.45
N PHE A 169 -2.88 3.90 -7.32
CA PHE A 169 -1.88 2.92 -6.91
C PHE A 169 -0.63 3.62 -6.37
N LEU A 170 -0.32 3.36 -5.10
CA LEU A 170 0.83 3.86 -4.36
C LEU A 170 1.80 2.71 -4.09
N ILE A 171 3.08 2.94 -4.36
CA ILE A 171 4.16 2.15 -3.76
C ILE A 171 4.99 3.08 -2.91
N GLU A 172 5.28 2.67 -1.68
CA GLU A 172 6.14 3.41 -0.76
C GLU A 172 7.18 2.52 -0.07
N SER A 173 8.33 3.10 0.26
CA SER A 173 9.36 2.43 1.05
C SER A 173 9.90 3.36 2.11
N TRP A 174 9.87 2.92 3.37
CA TRP A 174 10.24 3.77 4.50
C TRP A 174 11.65 3.45 4.98
N LEU A 175 12.53 4.45 4.90
CA LEU A 175 13.91 4.37 5.39
C LEU A 175 13.99 4.36 6.92
N THR A 176 12.88 4.66 7.60
CA THR A 176 12.78 4.71 9.06
C THR A 176 11.98 3.55 9.63
N PHE A 177 11.58 2.58 8.80
CA PHE A 177 10.81 1.42 9.24
C PHE A 177 11.49 0.71 10.41
N PRO A 178 10.76 0.28 11.45
CA PRO A 178 9.28 0.27 11.59
C PRO A 178 8.70 1.58 12.15
N ALA A 179 9.48 2.65 12.25
CA ALA A 179 9.01 3.93 12.76
C ALA A 179 8.49 4.85 11.65
N TYR A 180 7.56 5.73 12.02
CA TYR A 180 7.09 6.79 11.13
C TYR A 180 8.25 7.68 10.65
N PRO A 181 8.23 8.13 9.38
CA PRO A 181 9.19 9.08 8.87
C PRO A 181 9.17 10.42 9.62
N TYR A 182 10.24 11.20 9.49
CA TYR A 182 10.35 12.49 10.16
C TYR A 182 9.23 13.45 9.76
N GLY A 183 8.53 14.00 10.75
CA GLY A 183 7.47 14.99 10.50
C GLY A 183 6.19 14.42 9.90
N TRP A 184 5.95 13.10 10.05
CA TRP A 184 4.71 12.46 9.58
C TRP A 184 3.44 13.05 10.22
N PHE A 185 3.51 13.41 11.50
CA PHE A 185 2.38 13.99 12.26
C PHE A 185 2.42 15.52 12.35
N LYS A 186 3.26 16.20 11.54
CA LYS A 186 3.48 17.65 11.60
C LYS A 186 3.04 18.35 10.34
#